data_AF-A0A381R322-F1
#
_entry.id   AF-A0A381R322-F1
#
_cell.length_a   1.000
_cell.length_b   1.000
_cell.length_c   1.000
_cell.angle_alpha   90.00
_cell.angle_beta   90.00
_cell.angle_gamma   90.00
#
_symmetry.space_group_name_H-M   'P 1'
#
loop_
_entity.id
_entity.type
_entity.pdbx_description
1 polymer ?
#
loop_
_entity_poly.entity_id
_entity_poly.type
_entity_poly.pdbx_seq_one_letter_code
_entity_poly.pdbx_strand_id
1 'polypeptide(L)' 'MVEEVFKVKVKSVNTLNRKGKVTRFKNIKGRRKNFKHAIITLEEGQTIDTMSAI' A
#
# COMPACT_ATOMS: atom_id res chain seq x y z
N MET A 1 -0.26 -14.09 -1.85
CA MET A 1 0.81 -13.33 -1.16
C MET A 1 0.37 -12.70 0.17
N VAL A 2 -0.63 -11.80 0.25
CA VAL A 2 -1.04 -11.23 1.55
C VAL A 2 -1.69 -12.27 2.47
N GLU A 3 -2.57 -13.11 1.95
CA GLU A 3 -3.23 -14.18 2.71
C GLU A 3 -2.24 -15.20 3.28
N GLU A 4 -1.17 -15.48 2.56
CA GLU A 4 -0.14 -16.44 2.97
C GLU A 4 0.80 -15.85 4.02
N VAL A 5 1.19 -14.58 3.84
CA VAL A 5 2.12 -13.88 4.75
C VAL A 5 1.47 -13.61 6.10
N PHE A 6 0.19 -13.22 6.09
CA PHE A 6 -0.53 -12.86 7.31
C PHE A 6 -1.49 -13.95 7.82
N LYS A 7 -1.63 -15.08 7.10
CA LYS A 7 -2.54 -16.19 7.42
C LYS A 7 -3.97 -15.74 7.73
N VAL A 8 -4.41 -14.68 7.07
CA VAL A 8 -5.75 -14.07 7.18
C VAL A 8 -6.53 -14.30 5.90
N LYS A 9 -7.85 -14.39 6.03
CA LYS A 9 -8.79 -14.45 4.92
C LYS A 9 -9.18 -13.04 4.51
N VAL A 10 -9.00 -12.76 3.22
CA VAL A 10 -9.31 -11.46 2.63
C VAL A 10 -10.66 -11.54 1.92
N LYS A 11 -11.54 -10.58 2.21
CA LYS A 11 -12.86 -10.48 1.59
C LYS A 11 -12.79 -9.75 0.25
N SER A 12 -12.03 -8.67 0.16
CA SER A 12 -11.87 -7.92 -1.08
C SER A 12 -10.57 -7.11 -1.10
N VAL A 13 -10.07 -6.85 -2.31
CA VAL A 13 -8.87 -6.05 -2.55
C VAL A 13 -9.17 -4.97 -3.58
N ASN A 14 -9.00 -3.72 -3.18
CA ASN A 14 -9.11 -2.57 -4.06
C ASN A 14 -7.72 -1.96 -4.25
N THR A 15 -7.33 -1.70 -5.49
CA THR A 15 -6.00 -1.10 -5.77
C THR A 15 -6.11 0.26 -6.44
N LEU A 16 -5.18 1.14 -6.12
CA LEU A 16 -5.09 2.48 -6.67
C LEU A 16 -3.65 2.78 -7.11
N ASN A 17 -3.48 3.23 -8.34
CA ASN A 17 -2.19 3.66 -8.87
C ASN A 17 -1.97 5.14 -8.58
N ARG A 18 -1.11 5.46 -7.61
CA ARG A 18 -0.70 6.82 -7.31
C ARG A 18 0.53 7.20 -8.14
N LYS A 19 0.31 8.12 -9.08
CA LYS A 19 1.40 8.70 -9.86
C LYS A 19 2.29 9.54 -8.94
N GLY A 20 3.59 9.32 -9.01
CA GLY A 20 4.59 10.07 -8.28
C GLY A 20 4.62 11.52 -8.76
N LYS A 21 4.70 12.45 -7.79
CA LYS A 21 4.73 13.89 -8.04
C LYS A 21 5.98 14.25 -8.83
N VAL A 22 5.82 15.14 -9.82
CA VAL A 22 6.95 15.77 -10.50
C VAL A 22 7.62 16.71 -9.50
N THR A 23 8.90 16.50 -9.26
CA THR A 23 9.71 17.32 -8.35
C THR A 23 10.73 18.11 -9.16
N ARG A 24 11.28 19.16 -8.56
CA ARG A 24 12.36 19.94 -9.16
C ARG A 24 13.45 20.12 -8.13
N PHE A 25 14.69 19.90 -8.54
CA PHE A 25 15.85 20.26 -7.74
C PHE A 25 16.77 21.12 -8.60
N LYS A 26 16.97 22.38 -8.19
CA LYS A 26 17.60 23.42 -9.01
C LYS A 26 16.93 23.49 -10.40
N ASN A 27 17.70 23.30 -11.48
CA ASN A 27 17.22 23.33 -12.86
C ASN A 27 16.75 21.96 -13.40
N ILE A 28 16.89 20.88 -12.64
CA ILE A 28 16.59 19.53 -13.11
C ILE A 28 15.18 19.13 -12.70
N LYS A 29 14.36 18.71 -13.67
CA LYS A 29 13.05 18.10 -13.43
C LYS A 29 13.24 16.61 -13.10
N GLY A 30 12.79 16.22 -11.91
CA GLY A 30 12.75 14.83 -11.47
C GLY A 30 11.31 14.36 -11.26
N ARG A 31 11.14 13.06 -11.01
CA ARG A 31 9.84 12.50 -10.64
C ARG A 31 10.03 11.52 -9.49
N ARG A 32 9.15 11.60 -8.50
CA ARG A 32 9.08 10.56 -7.47
C ARG A 32 8.57 9.25 -8.06
N LYS A 33 8.94 8.12 -7.45
CA LYS A 33 8.46 6.81 -7.87
C LYS A 33 6.92 6.76 -7.80
N ASN A 34 6.31 6.04 -8.73
CA ASN A 34 4.89 5.70 -8.66
C ASN A 34 4.71 4.61 -7.61
N PHE A 35 3.58 4.64 -6.91
CA PHE A 35 3.20 3.61 -5.96
C PHE A 35 1.83 3.06 -6.34
N LYS A 36 1.65 1.76 -6.16
CA LYS A 36 0.33 1.13 -6.17
C LYS A 36 -0.08 0.93 -4.72
N HIS A 37 -1.11 1.62 -4.29
CA HIS A 37 -1.73 1.39 -2.98
C HIS A 37 -2.75 0.26 -3.10
N ALA A 38 -2.82 -0.59 -2.08
CA ALA A 38 -3.84 -1.61 -1.94
C ALA A 38 -4.60 -1.34 -0.64
N ILE A 39 -5.92 -1.28 -0.74
CA ILE A 39 -6.85 -1.24 0.39
C ILE A 39 -7.49 -2.62 0.43
N ILE A 40 -7.38 -3.29 1.57
CA ILE A 40 -7.77 -4.68 1.73
C ILE A 40 -8.82 -4.75 2.84
N THR A 41 -9.93 -5.41 2.55
CA THR A 41 -10.99 -5.68 3.53
C THR A 41 -10.86 -7.11 4.01
N LEU A 42 -10.72 -7.30 5.32
CA LEU A 42 -10.63 -8.61 5.96
C LEU A 42 -12.03 -9.12 6.36
N GLU A 43 -12.13 -10.40 6.68
CA GLU A 43 -13.32 -10.97 7.32
C GLU A 43 -13.47 -10.47 8.76
N GLU A 44 -14.73 -10.43 9.23
CA GLU A 44 -15.07 -9.96 10.58
C GLU A 44 -14.37 -10.82 11.65
N GLY A 45 -13.68 -10.17 12.58
CA GLY A 45 -12.93 -10.82 13.65
C GLY A 45 -11.46 -11.13 13.35
N GLN A 46 -10.96 -10.83 12.15
CA GLN A 46 -9.54 -10.96 11.84
C GLN A 46 -8.83 -9.61 11.97
N THR A 47 -7.91 -9.51 12.93
CA THR A 47 -7.07 -8.34 13.15
C THR A 47 -5.64 -8.64 12.73
N ILE A 48 -5.01 -7.67 12.08
CA ILE A 48 -3.58 -7.70 11.79
C ILE A 48 -2.91 -6.75 12.80
N ASP A 49 -2.17 -7.31 13.76
CA ASP A 49 -1.35 -6.51 14.68
C ASP A 49 -0.04 -6.09 13.99
N THR A 50 -0.08 -4.95 13.29
CA THR A 50 1.10 -4.35 12.63
C THR A 50 1.71 -3.18 13.40
N MET A 51 1.23 -2.86 14.60
CA MET A 51 1.65 -1.70 15.39
C MET A 51 2.67 -2.04 16.49
N SER A 52 3.78 -2.70 16.13
CA SER A 52 4.94 -2.82 17.04
C SER A 52 6.11 -1.90 16.68
N ALA A 53 6.15 -1.28 15.49
CA ALA A 53 7.25 -0.38 15.13
C ALA A 53 6.98 0.44 13.85
N ILE A 54 6.13 1.47 13.93
CA ILE A 54 6.20 2.70 13.11
C ILE A 54 5.78 3.87 13.98
#